data_AF-A0A0Q4Y3V6-F1
#
_entry.id   AF-A0A0Q4Y3V6-F1
#
_cell.length_a   1.000
_cell.length_b   1.000
_cell.length_c   1.000
_cell.angle_alpha   90.00
_cell.angle_beta   90.00
_cell.angle_gamma   90.00
#
_symmetry.space_group_name_H-M   'P 1'
#
loop_
_entity.id
_entity.type
_entity.pdbx_description
1 polymer ?
#
loop_
_entity_poly.entity_id
_entity_poly.type
_entity_poly.pdbx_seq_one_letter_code
_entity_poly.pdbx_strand_id
1 'polypeptide(L)'
;MLTNTHLYDKQGEPPLPGLSSVLLTDSFCQVVLRDGGLCMEDSTHDARVAGSPYQGMVVAYHGVPITSDSGELVGTLCHFDLRQQLLPDDEFECLQQAARLLGAHAALLAAA
;
A
#
# COMPACT_ATOMS: atom_id res chain seq x y z
N MET A 1 -0.42 -15.04 -2.37
CA MET A 1 0.67 -14.13 -1.98
C MET A 1 0.40 -12.78 -2.60
N LEU A 2 0.85 -11.71 -1.96
CA LEU A 2 0.83 -10.36 -2.51
C LEU A 2 2.24 -10.05 -3.04
N THR A 3 2.33 -9.57 -4.27
CA THR A 3 3.61 -9.27 -4.92
C THR A 3 3.67 -7.79 -5.27
N ASN A 4 4.79 -7.15 -4.95
CA ASN A 4 5.07 -5.79 -5.41
C ASN A 4 5.53 -5.86 -6.87
N THR A 5 4.65 -5.55 -7.82
CA THR A 5 4.96 -5.51 -9.26
C THR A 5 5.77 -4.26 -9.62
N HIS A 6 5.51 -3.15 -8.92
CA HIS A 6 6.28 -1.91 -9.04
C HIS A 6 6.59 -1.37 -7.65
N LEU A 7 7.87 -1.11 -7.40
CA LEU A 7 8.36 -0.49 -6.17
C LEU A 7 9.38 0.59 -6.56
N TYR A 8 9.21 1.79 -6.02
CA TYR A 8 10.08 2.92 -6.27
C TYR A 8 10.42 3.61 -4.95
N ASP A 9 11.72 3.76 -4.69
CA ASP A 9 12.23 4.57 -3.58
C ASP A 9 12.81 5.88 -4.15
N LYS A 10 12.26 7.01 -3.69
CA LYS A 10 12.69 8.35 -4.10
C LYS A 10 14.15 8.67 -3.70
N GLN A 11 14.69 7.99 -2.68
CA GLN A 11 16.06 8.13 -2.22
C GLN A 11 17.02 7.20 -2.98
N GLY A 12 16.50 6.28 -3.80
CA GLY A 12 17.30 5.30 -4.54
C GLY A 12 17.88 4.19 -3.67
N GLU A 13 17.37 4.01 -2.45
CA GLU A 13 17.77 2.91 -1.57
C GLU A 13 17.23 1.57 -2.11
N PRO A 14 17.96 0.46 -1.86
CA PRO A 14 17.47 -0.85 -2.25
C PRO A 14 16.19 -1.22 -1.47
N PRO A 15 15.28 -1.99 -2.07
CA PRO A 15 14.11 -2.53 -1.38
C PRO A 15 14.49 -3.28 -0.11
N LEU A 16 13.66 -3.19 0.93
CA LEU A 16 13.82 -4.05 2.10
C LEU A 16 13.79 -5.53 1.70
N PRO A 17 14.73 -6.35 2.21
CA PRO A 17 14.73 -7.78 1.94
C PRO A 17 13.40 -8.42 2.31
N GLY A 18 12.83 -9.21 1.39
CA GLY A 18 11.58 -9.94 1.63
C GLY A 18 10.29 -9.14 1.40
N LEU A 19 10.35 -7.89 0.94
CA LEU A 19 9.15 -7.13 0.54
C LEU A 19 8.72 -7.35 -0.91
N SER A 20 9.46 -8.09 -1.73
CA SER A 20 9.04 -8.35 -3.11
C SER A 20 7.77 -9.20 -3.19
N SER A 21 7.60 -10.14 -2.25
CA SER A 21 6.39 -10.95 -2.13
C SER A 21 6.14 -11.35 -0.68
N VAL A 22 4.93 -11.10 -0.20
CA VAL A 22 4.53 -11.29 1.20
C VAL A 22 3.21 -12.05 1.31
N LEU A 23 2.89 -12.56 2.48
CA LEU A 23 1.53 -13.03 2.75
C LEU A 23 0.59 -11.83 2.87
N LEU A 24 -0.58 -11.92 2.23
CA LEU A 24 -1.58 -10.84 2.30
C LEU A 24 -1.97 -10.57 3.76
N THR A 25 -2.14 -11.63 4.55
CA THR A 25 -2.48 -11.59 5.99
C THR A 25 -1.40 -10.98 6.87
N ASP A 26 -0.18 -10.84 6.36
CA ASP A 26 0.90 -10.20 7.09
C ASP A 26 1.03 -8.73 6.69
N SER A 27 0.63 -8.39 5.46
CA SER A 27 0.71 -7.04 4.90
C SER A 27 -0.35 -6.09 5.45
N PHE A 28 -0.08 -4.79 5.42
CA PHE A 28 -1.10 -3.76 5.68
C PHE A 28 -2.13 -3.64 4.54
N CYS A 29 -1.83 -4.19 3.35
CA CYS A 29 -2.75 -4.22 2.22
C CYS A 29 -4.06 -4.95 2.55
N GLN A 30 -4.06 -5.95 3.45
CA GLN A 30 -5.30 -6.58 3.89
C GLN A 30 -6.29 -5.59 4.52
N VAL A 31 -5.77 -4.59 5.25
CA VAL A 31 -6.57 -3.56 5.92
C VAL A 31 -7.13 -2.62 4.87
N VAL A 32 -6.30 -2.21 3.91
CA VAL A 32 -6.73 -1.38 2.76
C VAL A 32 -7.86 -2.04 1.99
N LEU A 33 -7.72 -3.33 1.66
CA LEU A 33 -8.74 -4.07 0.90
C LEU A 33 -10.03 -4.29 1.70
N ARG A 34 -9.93 -4.44 3.03
CA ARG A 34 -11.09 -4.62 3.92
C ARG A 34 -11.85 -3.31 4.16
N ASP A 35 -11.12 -2.23 4.43
CA ASP A 35 -11.68 -0.98 4.95
C ASP A 35 -11.77 0.14 3.89
N GLY A 36 -11.26 -0.09 2.68
CA GLY A 36 -11.29 0.86 1.57
C GLY A 36 -10.15 1.90 1.59
N GLY A 37 -9.23 1.80 2.55
CA GLY A 37 -8.08 2.67 2.67
C GLY A 37 -7.38 2.51 4.02
N LEU A 38 -6.12 2.94 4.10
CA LEU A 38 -5.37 3.06 5.33
C LEU A 38 -4.44 4.25 5.24
N CYS A 39 -4.67 5.27 6.06
CA CYS A 39 -3.80 6.44 6.21
C CYS A 39 -3.31 6.45 7.67
N MET A 40 -2.00 6.44 7.85
CA MET A 40 -1.37 6.23 9.14
C MET A 40 0.08 6.74 9.11
N GLU A 41 0.40 7.70 9.97
CA GLU A 41 1.76 8.25 10.06
C GLU A 41 2.71 7.35 10.87
N ASP A 42 2.16 6.59 11.81
CA ASP A 42 2.91 5.73 12.71
C ASP A 42 2.11 4.46 13.09
N SER A 43 2.62 3.29 12.70
CA SER A 43 2.02 1.99 12.95
C SER A 43 2.27 1.42 14.34
N THR A 44 3.22 1.96 15.09
CA THR A 44 3.76 1.35 16.32
C THR A 44 2.68 1.07 17.36
N HIS A 45 1.60 1.86 17.37
CA HIS A 45 0.47 1.72 18.29
C HIS A 45 -0.89 1.64 17.58
N ASP A 46 -0.91 1.48 16.26
CA ASP A 46 -2.17 1.44 15.51
C ASP A 46 -2.82 0.05 15.61
N ALA A 47 -4.02 0.01 16.21
CA ALA A 47 -4.76 -1.22 16.43
C ALA A 47 -5.22 -1.91 15.14
N ARG A 48 -5.33 -1.18 14.01
CA ARG A 48 -5.81 -1.73 12.73
C ARG A 48 -4.83 -2.71 12.12
N VAL A 49 -3.54 -2.59 12.46
CA VAL A 49 -2.44 -3.44 11.98
C VAL A 49 -1.84 -4.32 13.07
N ALA A 50 -2.51 -4.41 14.22
CA ALA A 50 -2.05 -5.21 15.35
C ALA A 50 -1.83 -6.68 14.95
N GLY A 51 -0.65 -7.21 15.30
CA GLY A 51 -0.27 -8.59 15.00
C GLY A 51 0.38 -8.81 13.63
N SER A 52 0.46 -7.78 12.79
CA SER A 52 1.30 -7.83 11.58
C SER A 52 2.79 -7.87 11.97
N PRO A 53 3.62 -8.69 11.30
CA PRO A 53 5.06 -8.68 11.51
C PRO A 53 5.72 -7.37 11.05
N TYR A 54 5.01 -6.52 10.29
CA TYR A 54 5.51 -5.23 9.81
C TYR A 54 5.13 -4.06 10.73
N GLN A 55 4.33 -4.28 11.79
CA GLN A 55 4.01 -3.25 12.76
C GLN A 55 5.27 -2.73 13.46
N GLY A 56 5.48 -1.42 13.45
CA GLY A 56 6.69 -0.75 13.96
C GLY A 56 7.93 -0.89 13.06
N MET A 57 7.90 -1.73 12.02
CA MET A 57 8.95 -1.81 10.98
C MET A 57 8.62 -0.90 9.81
N VAL A 58 7.41 -1.04 9.26
CA VAL A 58 6.80 -0.08 8.36
C VAL A 58 6.07 0.92 9.22
N VAL A 59 6.64 2.11 9.40
CA VAL A 59 6.16 3.09 10.38
C VAL A 59 5.03 3.91 9.78
N ALA A 60 5.28 4.65 8.71
CA ALA A 60 4.22 5.35 7.98
C ALA A 60 3.68 4.47 6.87
N TYR A 61 2.37 4.48 6.67
CA TYR A 61 1.72 3.73 5.59
C TYR A 61 0.44 4.43 5.13
N HIS A 62 0.38 4.66 3.82
CA HIS A 62 -0.70 5.32 3.12
C HIS A 62 -1.09 4.45 1.93
N GLY A 63 -2.19 3.72 2.05
CA GLY A 63 -2.63 2.74 1.07
C GLY A 63 -4.08 2.93 0.66
N VAL A 64 -4.34 2.71 -0.62
CA VAL A 64 -5.67 2.80 -1.25
C VAL A 64 -5.89 1.59 -2.16
N PRO A 65 -7.13 1.11 -2.29
CA PRO A 65 -7.44 -0.01 -3.17
C PRO A 65 -7.29 0.39 -4.64
N ILE A 66 -6.83 -0.55 -5.46
CA ILE A 66 -6.94 -0.47 -6.91
C ILE A 66 -8.12 -1.33 -7.31
N THR A 67 -9.09 -0.72 -7.98
CA THR A 67 -10.31 -1.37 -8.46
C THR A 67 -10.35 -1.28 -9.98
N SER A 68 -10.60 -2.40 -10.65
CA SER A 68 -10.79 -2.42 -12.11
C SER A 68 -12.07 -1.69 -12.53
N ASP A 69 -12.22 -1.42 -13.82
CA ASP A 69 -13.46 -0.87 -14.39
C ASP A 69 -14.68 -1.80 -14.18
N SER A 70 -14.46 -3.10 -13.98
CA SER A 70 -15.51 -4.07 -13.63
C SER A 70 -15.91 -4.03 -12.15
N GLY A 71 -15.24 -3.21 -11.33
CA GLY A 71 -15.48 -3.10 -9.89
C GLY A 71 -14.75 -4.14 -9.05
N GLU A 72 -13.84 -4.92 -9.63
CA GLU A 72 -13.07 -5.95 -8.91
C GLU A 72 -11.84 -5.34 -8.23
N LEU A 73 -11.56 -5.76 -6.99
CA LEU A 73 -10.32 -5.41 -6.31
C LEU A 73 -9.16 -6.20 -6.91
N VAL A 74 -8.21 -5.49 -7.52
CA VAL A 74 -7.07 -6.10 -8.22
C VAL A 74 -5.75 -5.91 -7.48
N GLY A 75 -5.71 -5.04 -6.46
CA GLY A 75 -4.52 -4.79 -5.66
C GLY A 75 -4.63 -3.52 -4.82
N THR A 76 -3.48 -2.97 -4.45
CA THR A 76 -3.39 -1.73 -3.67
C THR A 76 -2.26 -0.86 -4.24
N LEU A 77 -2.48 0.46 -4.25
CA LEU A 77 -1.40 1.45 -4.39
C LEU A 77 -1.06 1.92 -2.99
N CYS A 78 0.22 1.91 -2.62
CA CYS A 78 0.63 2.42 -1.31
C CYS A 78 1.96 3.16 -1.35
N HIS A 79 2.09 4.11 -0.43
CA HIS A 79 3.32 4.78 -0.06
C HIS A 79 3.61 4.44 1.41
N PHE A 80 4.85 4.05 1.71
CA PHE A 80 5.24 3.67 3.05
C PHE A 80 6.66 4.14 3.36
N ASP A 81 6.95 4.32 4.65
CA ASP A 81 8.25 4.78 5.14
C ASP A 81 8.61 4.07 6.45
N LEU A 82 9.92 3.96 6.72
CA LEU A 82 10.46 3.34 7.95
C LEU A 82 10.58 4.33 9.11
N ARG A 83 10.02 5.53 8.93
CA ARG A 83 9.95 6.60 9.92
C ARG A 83 8.57 7.22 9.83
N GLN A 84 8.19 7.95 10.89
CA GLN A 84 6.95 8.71 10.86
C GLN A 84 6.99 9.72 9.72
N GLN A 85 5.93 9.75 8.92
CA GLN A 85 5.73 10.70 7.84
C GLN A 85 4.25 11.07 7.79
N LEU A 86 3.98 12.37 7.80
CA LEU A 86 2.65 12.92 7.53
C LEU A 86 2.41 12.89 6.02
N LEU A 87 1.24 12.39 5.60
CA LEU A 87 0.72 12.61 4.27
C LEU A 87 -0.48 13.55 4.38
N PRO A 88 -0.39 14.79 3.87
CA PRO A 88 -1.51 15.72 3.84
C PRO A 88 -2.74 15.13 3.13
N ASP A 89 -3.93 15.58 3.51
CA ASP A 89 -5.20 15.06 2.96
C ASP A 89 -5.29 15.20 1.44
N ASP A 90 -4.81 16.30 0.87
CA ASP A 90 -4.77 16.55 -0.57
C ASP A 90 -3.79 15.62 -1.31
N GLU A 91 -2.65 15.29 -0.68
CA GLU A 91 -1.74 14.26 -1.22
C GLU A 91 -2.34 12.86 -1.12
N PHE A 92 -3.09 12.54 -0.06
CA PHE A 92 -3.80 11.27 0.04
C PHE A 92 -4.96 11.20 -0.97
N GLU A 93 -5.65 12.29 -1.26
CA GLU A 93 -6.61 12.39 -2.37
C GLU A 93 -5.93 12.16 -3.72
N CYS A 94 -4.74 12.72 -3.94
CA CYS A 94 -3.94 12.46 -5.15
C CYS A 94 -3.63 10.95 -5.29
N LEU A 95 -3.23 10.29 -4.20
CA LEU A 95 -3.00 8.85 -4.17
C LEU A 95 -4.26 8.05 -4.57
N GLN A 96 -5.43 8.43 -4.05
CA GLN A 96 -6.71 7.82 -4.42
C GLN A 96 -7.03 8.01 -5.92
N GLN A 97 -6.78 9.20 -6.46
CA GLN A 97 -7.00 9.49 -7.88
C GLN A 97 -6.04 8.66 -8.76
N ALA A 98 -4.78 8.55 -8.38
CA ALA A 98 -3.80 7.72 -9.08
C ALA A 98 -4.22 6.24 -9.10
N ALA A 99 -4.71 5.70 -7.98
CA ALA A 99 -5.18 4.32 -7.91
C ALA A 99 -6.37 4.05 -8.85
N ARG A 100 -7.29 5.01 -9.02
CA ARG A 100 -8.39 4.90 -10.01
C ARG A 100 -7.87 4.84 -11.44
N LEU A 101 -6.88 5.68 -11.77
CA LEU A 101 -6.26 5.68 -13.10
C LEU A 101 -5.54 4.35 -13.38
N LEU A 102 -4.85 3.79 -12.37
CA LEU A 102 -4.22 2.48 -12.48
C LEU A 102 -5.25 1.35 -12.65
N GLY A 103 -6.40 1.45 -11.98
CA GLY A 103 -7.52 0.51 -12.10
C GLY A 103 -8.02 0.36 -13.53
N ALA A 104 -8.17 1.47 -14.25
CA ALA A 104 -8.52 1.47 -15.68
C ALA A 104 -7.50 0.75 -16.57
N HIS A 105 -6.29 0.50 -16.07
CA HIS A 105 -5.19 -0.17 -16.76
C HIS A 105 -4.79 -1.49 -16.08
N ALA A 106 -5.62 -2.04 -15.18
CA ALA A 106 -5.28 -3.21 -14.37
C ALA A 106 -4.84 -4.44 -15.18
N ALA A 107 -5.40 -4.65 -16.37
CA ALA A 107 -5.01 -5.74 -17.27
C ALA A 107 -3.54 -5.64 -17.73
N LEU A 108 -2.98 -4.44 -17.82
CA LEU A 108 -1.56 -4.21 -18.16
C LEU A 108 -0.66 -4.44 -16.93
N LEU A 109 -1.14 -4.12 -15.73
CA LEU A 109 -0.40 -4.31 -14.48
C LEU A 109 -0.23 -5.79 -14.10
N ALA A 110 -1.16 -6.66 -14.51
CA ALA A 110 -1.08 -8.10 -14.27
C ALA A 110 -0.11 -8.83 -15.21
N ALA A 111 0.39 -8.16 -16.26
CA ALA A 111 1.24 -8.75 -17.30
C ALA A 111 2.73 -8.35 -17.20
N ALA A 112 3.09 -7.54 -16.19
CA ALA A 112 4.45 -7.08 -15.90
C ALA A 112 5.07 -7.86 -14.73
#